data_AF-A0A3D1ZS83-F1
#
_entry.id   AF-A0A3D1ZS83-F1
#
_cell.length_a   1.000
_cell.length_b   1.000
_cell.length_c   1.000
_cell.angle_alpha   90.00
_cell.angle_beta   90.00
_cell.angle_gamma   90.00
#
_symmetry.space_group_name_H-M   'P 1'
#
loop_
_entity.id
_entity.type
_entity.pdbx_description
1 polymer ?
#
loop_
_entity_poly.entity_id
_entity_poly.type
_entity_poly.pdbx_seq_one_letter_code
_entity_poly.pdbx_strand_id
1 'polypeptide(L)'
;ELFLGNFLAQTKALAFGKTADEVRAEGTPEAIVPARVFTGNRPTTSIFGESLTPFSLGELIALYEHITFTEGTVWGIDSFDQWGVELGKQLAKQITPAISKDDEALAAQDASTQSLIKFYRAHREF
;
A
#
# COMPACT_ATOMS: atom_id res chain seq x y z
N GLU A 1 7.59 -27.26 -3.97
CA GLU A 1 7.75 -27.40 -2.50
C GLU A 1 8.24 -26.13 -1.81
N LEU A 2 9.32 -25.48 -2.28
CA LEU A 2 9.85 -24.26 -1.66
C LEU A 2 8.81 -23.12 -1.52
N PHE A 3 7.94 -22.91 -2.51
CA PHE A 3 6.87 -21.90 -2.45
C PHE A 3 5.93 -22.14 -1.26
N LEU A 4 5.40 -23.37 -1.14
CA LEU A 4 4.50 -23.77 -0.06
C LEU A 4 5.19 -23.72 1.31
N GLY A 5 6.46 -24.14 1.35
CA GLY A 5 7.29 -24.04 2.56
C GLY A 5 7.42 -22.59 3.04
N ASN A 6 7.64 -21.64 2.14
CA ASN A 6 7.70 -20.22 2.49
C ASN A 6 6.34 -19.67 2.95
N PHE A 7 5.24 -20.03 2.26
CA PHE A 7 3.88 -19.61 2.67
C PHE A 7 3.59 -19.98 4.13
N LEU A 8 3.83 -21.25 4.49
CA LEU A 8 3.58 -21.76 5.84
C LEU A 8 4.57 -21.22 6.87
N ALA A 9 5.85 -21.04 6.48
CA ALA A 9 6.88 -20.52 7.37
C ALA A 9 6.60 -19.08 7.79
N GLN A 10 6.10 -18.23 6.89
CA GLN A 10 5.85 -16.82 7.18
C GLN A 10 4.71 -16.60 8.18
N THR A 11 3.58 -17.29 8.02
CA THR A 11 2.46 -17.15 8.97
C THR A 11 2.84 -17.65 10.36
N LYS A 12 3.62 -18.74 10.45
CA LYS A 12 4.20 -19.22 11.70
C LYS A 12 5.16 -18.20 12.32
N ALA A 13 6.07 -17.63 11.53
CA ALA A 13 7.04 -16.65 12.02
C ALA A 13 6.35 -15.37 12.54
N LEU A 14 5.32 -14.89 11.85
CA LEU A 14 4.53 -13.74 12.27
C LEU A 14 3.75 -14.01 13.57
N ALA A 15 3.18 -15.20 13.72
CA ALA A 15 2.43 -15.58 14.92
C ALA A 15 3.34 -15.75 16.15
N PHE A 16 4.44 -16.49 16.03
CA PHE A 16 5.22 -16.93 17.19
C PHE A 16 6.53 -16.17 17.40
N GLY A 17 7.07 -15.54 16.36
CA GLY A 17 8.32 -14.80 16.47
C GLY A 17 9.50 -15.69 16.90
N LYS A 18 10.43 -15.08 17.65
CA LYS A 18 11.62 -15.69 18.23
C LYS A 18 12.11 -14.83 19.40
N THR A 19 12.20 -15.42 20.59
CA THR A 19 12.60 -14.78 21.85
C THR A 19 14.11 -14.54 21.92
N ALA A 20 14.54 -13.67 22.85
CA ALA A 20 15.98 -13.42 23.07
C ALA A 20 16.74 -14.68 23.51
N ASP A 21 16.12 -15.54 24.33
CA ASP A 21 16.75 -16.77 24.81
C ASP A 21 16.93 -17.79 23.68
N GLU A 22 15.96 -17.90 22.77
CA GLU A 22 16.12 -18.70 21.56
C GLU A 22 17.24 -18.15 20.65
N VAL A 23 17.31 -16.83 20.47
CA VAL A 23 18.38 -16.19 19.70
C VAL A 23 19.76 -16.43 20.33
N ARG A 24 19.87 -16.39 21.66
CA ARG A 24 21.11 -16.71 22.38
C ARG A 24 21.49 -18.18 22.23
N ALA A 25 20.53 -19.09 22.31
CA ALA A 25 20.75 -20.52 22.12
C ALA A 25 21.30 -20.86 20.72
N GLU A 26 21.06 -20.02 19.71
CA GLU A 26 21.65 -20.12 18.37
C GLU A 26 23.13 -19.67 18.28
N GLY A 27 23.74 -19.27 19.41
CA GLY A 27 25.13 -18.79 19.45
C GLY A 27 25.31 -17.36 18.94
N THR A 28 24.22 -16.57 18.94
CA THR A 28 24.25 -15.17 18.51
C THR A 28 25.07 -14.32 19.50
N PRO A 29 26.04 -13.51 19.03
CA PRO A 29 26.74 -12.56 19.89
C PRO A 29 25.77 -11.60 20.58
N GLU A 30 25.94 -11.38 21.89
CA GLU A 30 24.98 -10.60 22.70
C GLU A 30 24.71 -9.20 22.10
N ALA A 31 25.73 -8.57 21.51
CA ALA A 31 25.61 -7.26 20.86
C ALA A 31 24.58 -7.20 19.71
N ILE A 32 24.25 -8.34 19.07
CA ILE A 32 23.27 -8.39 17.98
C ILE A 32 21.98 -9.14 18.33
N VAL A 33 21.86 -9.66 19.57
CA VAL A 33 20.63 -10.35 20.02
C VAL A 33 19.39 -9.47 19.85
N PRO A 34 19.37 -8.17 20.25
CA PRO A 34 18.18 -7.34 20.11
C PRO A 34 17.70 -7.17 18.66
N ALA A 35 18.62 -7.20 17.69
CA ALA A 35 18.32 -7.06 16.27
C ALA A 35 17.75 -8.36 15.64
N ARG A 36 17.83 -9.49 16.35
CA ARG A 36 17.38 -10.81 15.88
C ARG A 36 16.17 -11.35 16.65
N VAL A 37 15.66 -10.59 17.62
CA VAL A 37 14.40 -10.90 18.31
C VAL A 37 13.22 -10.55 17.41
N PHE A 38 12.27 -11.48 17.31
CA PHE A 38 11.00 -11.26 16.62
C PHE A 38 9.88 -11.40 17.65
N THR A 39 9.08 -10.35 17.85
CA THR A 39 8.06 -10.33 18.91
C THR A 39 6.90 -11.29 18.67
N GLY A 40 6.71 -11.77 17.45
CA GLY A 40 5.52 -12.52 17.07
C GLY A 40 4.25 -11.69 17.27
N ASN A 41 3.16 -12.37 17.60
CA ASN A 41 1.83 -11.81 17.86
C ASN A 41 1.31 -10.91 16.73
N ARG A 42 1.60 -11.29 15.48
CA ARG A 42 1.10 -10.63 14.28
C ARG A 42 0.09 -11.56 13.62
N PRO A 43 -1.22 -11.26 13.67
CA PRO A 43 -2.24 -12.15 13.14
C PRO A 43 -2.19 -12.20 11.60
N THR A 44 -2.54 -13.36 11.05
CA THR A 44 -2.63 -13.60 9.61
C THR A 44 -3.82 -14.50 9.29
N THR A 45 -4.48 -14.28 8.16
CA THR A 45 -5.45 -15.22 7.58
C THR A 45 -4.81 -15.94 6.41
N SER A 46 -4.84 -17.27 6.40
CA SER A 46 -4.37 -18.10 5.29
C SER A 46 -5.55 -18.61 4.47
N ILE A 47 -5.60 -18.27 3.18
CA ILE A 47 -6.60 -18.77 2.24
C ILE A 47 -5.92 -19.82 1.35
N PHE A 48 -6.46 -21.04 1.35
CA PHE A 48 -5.96 -22.18 0.57
C PHE A 48 -7.03 -22.63 -0.42
N GLY A 49 -6.61 -23.01 -1.62
CA GLY A 49 -7.46 -23.62 -2.64
C GLY A 49 -6.69 -24.70 -3.40
N GLU A 50 -7.41 -25.54 -4.14
CA GLU A 50 -6.82 -26.66 -4.89
C GLU A 50 -6.02 -26.19 -6.11
N SER A 51 -6.56 -25.23 -6.86
CA SER A 51 -5.92 -24.65 -8.04
C SER A 51 -6.48 -23.26 -8.36
N LEU A 52 -5.66 -22.41 -8.99
CA LEU A 52 -6.11 -21.10 -9.47
C LEU A 52 -6.73 -21.24 -10.86
N THR A 53 -8.03 -21.46 -10.89
CA THR A 53 -8.89 -21.48 -12.08
C THR A 53 -9.63 -20.15 -12.24
N PRO A 54 -10.22 -19.86 -13.42
CA PRO A 54 -11.09 -18.69 -13.58
C PRO A 54 -12.24 -18.64 -12.55
N PHE A 55 -12.78 -19.80 -12.19
CA PHE A 55 -13.83 -19.91 -11.16
C PHE A 55 -13.30 -19.49 -9.79
N SER A 56 -12.22 -20.11 -9.31
CA SER A 56 -11.63 -19.78 -8.00
C SER A 56 -11.09 -18.33 -7.93
N LEU A 57 -10.65 -17.77 -9.06
CA LEU A 57 -10.28 -16.37 -9.13
C LEU A 57 -11.50 -15.46 -8.92
N GLY A 58 -12.63 -15.80 -9.53
CA GLY A 58 -13.91 -15.11 -9.29
C GLY A 58 -14.35 -15.20 -7.84
N GLU A 59 -14.21 -16.36 -7.20
CA GLU A 59 -14.50 -16.53 -5.77
C GLU A 59 -13.62 -15.62 -4.89
N LEU A 60 -12.32 -15.54 -5.17
CA LEU A 60 -11.41 -14.65 -4.44
C LEU A 60 -11.77 -13.17 -4.63
N ILE A 61 -12.13 -12.75 -5.84
CA ILE A 61 -12.58 -11.38 -6.09
C ILE A 61 -13.86 -11.08 -5.30
N ALA A 62 -14.88 -11.92 -5.44
CA ALA A 62 -16.16 -11.76 -4.74
C ALA A 62 -16.00 -11.76 -3.21
N LEU A 63 -15.09 -12.58 -2.67
CA LEU A 63 -14.75 -12.57 -1.25
C LEU A 63 -14.29 -11.18 -0.79
N TYR A 64 -13.35 -10.55 -1.51
CA TYR A 64 -12.83 -9.24 -1.13
C TYR A 64 -13.83 -8.10 -1.40
N GLU A 65 -14.67 -8.21 -2.44
CA GLU A 65 -15.80 -7.29 -2.65
C GLU A 65 -16.74 -7.30 -1.44
N HIS A 66 -17.10 -8.49 -0.95
CA HIS A 66 -18.02 -8.62 0.19
C HIS A 66 -17.40 -8.30 1.55
N ILE A 67 -16.09 -8.54 1.75
CA ILE A 67 -15.38 -8.04 2.94
C ILE A 67 -15.44 -6.51 2.96
N THR A 68 -15.07 -5.85 1.86
CA THR A 68 -15.08 -4.38 1.73
C THR A 68 -16.48 -3.81 1.94
N PHE A 69 -17.51 -4.44 1.36
CA PHE A 69 -18.90 -4.06 1.58
C PHE A 69 -19.33 -4.19 3.05
N THR A 70 -18.95 -5.29 3.70
CA THR A 70 -19.30 -5.55 5.10
C THR A 70 -18.64 -4.51 6.02
N GLU A 71 -17.36 -4.21 5.82
CA GLU A 71 -16.65 -3.18 6.60
C GLU A 71 -17.30 -1.80 6.45
N GLY A 72 -17.61 -1.39 5.22
CA GLY A 72 -18.30 -0.11 4.98
C GLY A 72 -19.70 -0.05 5.59
N THR A 73 -20.43 -1.18 5.55
CA THR A 73 -21.75 -1.30 6.21
C THR A 73 -21.64 -1.15 7.72
N VAL A 74 -20.63 -1.79 8.35
CA VAL A 74 -20.38 -1.67 9.79
C VAL A 74 -20.01 -0.23 10.18
N TRP A 75 -19.23 0.46 9.34
CA TRP A 75 -18.86 1.87 9.58
C TRP A 75 -19.94 2.88 9.19
N GLY A 76 -21.00 2.45 8.50
CA GLY A 76 -22.08 3.34 8.05
C GLY A 76 -21.64 4.34 6.98
N ILE A 77 -20.70 3.95 6.11
CA ILE A 77 -20.22 4.76 4.98
C ILE A 77 -20.71 4.21 3.65
N ASP A 78 -20.73 5.05 2.61
CA ASP A 78 -21.01 4.61 1.25
C ASP A 78 -19.75 4.00 0.60
N SER A 79 -19.71 2.68 0.49
CA SER A 79 -18.60 1.96 -0.17
C SER A 79 -18.59 2.09 -1.70
N PHE A 80 -19.59 2.75 -2.29
CA PHE A 80 -19.78 2.81 -3.74
C PHE A 80 -19.60 4.21 -4.32
N ASP A 81 -19.27 5.21 -3.50
CA ASP A 81 -18.88 6.54 -3.96
C ASP A 81 -17.35 6.72 -4.02
N GLN A 82 -16.91 7.77 -4.73
CA GLN A 82 -15.49 8.14 -4.77
C GLN A 82 -15.28 9.65 -4.90
N TRP A 83 -16.06 10.48 -4.19
CA TRP A 83 -16.03 11.95 -4.38
C TRP A 83 -14.65 12.60 -4.21
N GLY A 84 -13.78 12.00 -3.37
CA GLY A 84 -12.43 12.49 -3.10
C GLY A 84 -11.51 12.62 -4.33
N VAL A 85 -11.85 12.00 -5.47
CA VAL A 85 -11.02 12.07 -6.69
C VAL A 85 -11.26 13.34 -7.53
N GLU A 86 -12.37 14.04 -7.30
CA GLU A 86 -12.84 15.07 -8.24
C GLU A 86 -12.00 16.34 -8.18
N LEU A 87 -11.60 16.78 -6.98
CA LEU A 87 -10.78 17.98 -6.82
C LEU A 87 -9.43 17.83 -7.54
N GLY A 88 -8.77 16.66 -7.41
CA GLY A 88 -7.51 16.39 -8.09
C GLY A 88 -7.63 16.45 -9.61
N LYS A 89 -8.71 15.88 -10.19
CA LYS A 89 -8.98 15.97 -11.63
C LYS A 89 -9.22 17.41 -12.08
N GLN A 90 -9.92 18.21 -11.27
CA GLN A 90 -10.18 19.62 -11.58
C GLN A 90 -8.90 20.45 -11.54
N LEU A 91 -8.10 20.32 -10.47
CA LEU A 91 -6.84 21.03 -10.32
C LEU A 91 -5.84 20.65 -11.42
N ALA A 92 -5.75 19.37 -11.79
CA ALA A 92 -4.89 18.93 -12.88
C ALA A 92 -5.25 19.61 -14.21
N LYS A 93 -6.54 19.77 -14.52
CA LYS A 93 -6.99 20.50 -15.72
C LYS A 93 -6.62 21.98 -15.67
N GLN A 94 -6.68 22.60 -14.49
CA GLN A 94 -6.33 24.02 -14.29
C GLN A 94 -4.81 24.27 -14.37
N ILE A 95 -4.00 23.33 -13.85
CA ILE A 95 -2.54 23.43 -13.82
C ILE A 95 -1.92 23.11 -15.19
N THR A 96 -2.53 22.21 -15.96
CA THR A 96 -1.95 21.72 -17.24
C THR A 96 -1.56 22.86 -18.21
N PRO A 97 -2.38 23.90 -18.46
CA PRO A 97 -1.99 25.04 -19.28
C PRO A 97 -0.77 25.78 -18.75
N ALA A 98 -0.66 25.93 -17.41
CA ALA A 98 0.51 26.50 -16.76
C ALA A 98 1.78 25.66 -16.96
N ILE A 99 1.69 24.38 -17.33
CA ILE A 99 2.87 23.61 -17.73
C ILE A 99 3.26 23.94 -19.18
N SER A 100 2.28 24.10 -20.08
CA SER A 100 2.44 24.40 -21.52
C SER A 100 2.77 25.86 -21.85
N LYS A 101 3.46 26.58 -20.94
CA LYS A 101 3.89 27.97 -21.10
C LYS A 101 2.79 29.04 -21.17
N ASP A 102 1.59 28.78 -20.65
CA ASP A 102 0.59 29.83 -20.37
C ASP A 102 0.92 30.55 -19.05
N ASP A 103 1.27 31.83 -19.13
CA ASP A 103 1.68 32.63 -17.97
C ASP A 103 0.48 33.16 -17.15
N GLU A 104 -0.70 33.31 -17.76
CA GLU A 104 -1.92 33.67 -17.04
C GLU A 104 -2.37 32.50 -16.16
N ALA A 105 -2.35 31.28 -16.71
CA ALA A 105 -2.65 30.06 -15.96
C ALA A 105 -1.66 29.83 -14.81
N LEU A 106 -0.37 30.19 -14.99
CA LEU A 106 0.65 30.14 -13.95
C LEU A 106 0.38 31.16 -12.84
N ALA A 107 0.04 32.41 -13.19
CA ALA A 107 -0.25 33.46 -12.23
C ALA A 107 -1.47 33.15 -11.36
N ALA A 108 -2.42 32.36 -11.86
CA ALA A 108 -3.60 31.91 -11.13
C ALA A 108 -3.32 30.83 -10.06
N GLN A 109 -2.14 30.20 -10.05
CA GLN A 109 -1.79 29.17 -9.06
C GLN A 109 -1.22 29.77 -7.77
N ASP A 110 -1.19 28.98 -6.69
CA ASP A 110 -0.52 29.38 -5.44
C ASP A 110 1.02 29.44 -5.60
N ALA A 111 1.69 30.12 -4.67
CA ALA A 111 3.13 30.38 -4.74
C ALA A 111 4.01 29.11 -4.75
N SER A 112 3.57 28.03 -4.08
CA SER A 112 4.30 26.76 -4.06
C SER A 112 4.20 26.10 -5.43
N THR A 113 2.99 25.97 -5.95
CA THR A 113 2.72 25.40 -7.29
C THR A 113 3.43 26.19 -8.39
N GLN A 114 3.39 27.52 -8.33
CA GLN A 114 4.14 28.37 -9.27
C GLN A 114 5.65 28.08 -9.24
N SER A 115 6.24 27.96 -8.05
CA SER A 115 7.68 27.73 -7.90
C SER A 115 8.10 26.39 -8.53
N LEU A 116 7.30 25.35 -8.32
CA LEU A 116 7.52 24.03 -8.91
C LEU A 116 7.37 24.06 -10.44
N ILE A 117 6.35 24.74 -10.97
CA ILE A 117 6.16 24.85 -12.42
C ILE A 117 7.29 25.66 -13.07
N LYS A 118 7.74 26.76 -12.45
CA LYS A 118 8.89 27.54 -12.93
C LYS A 118 10.16 26.70 -12.96
N PHE A 119 10.42 25.93 -11.90
CA PHE A 119 11.53 24.99 -11.88
C PHE A 119 11.40 23.96 -13.02
N TYR A 120 10.23 23.35 -13.19
CA TYR A 120 9.99 22.37 -14.25
C TYR A 120 10.22 22.95 -15.65
N ARG A 121 9.63 24.12 -15.97
CA ARG A 121 9.78 24.81 -17.26
C ARG A 121 11.24 25.17 -17.56
N ALA A 122 12.06 25.47 -16.55
CA ALA A 122 13.46 25.82 -16.71
C ALA A 122 14.38 24.61 -17.00
N HIS A 123 13.95 23.39 -16.63
CA HIS A 123 14.79 22.18 -16.69
C HIS A 123 14.27 21.09 -17.64
N ARG A 124 13.11 21.29 -18.28
CA ARG A 124 12.63 20.42 -19.36
C ARG A 124 12.54 21.19 -20.67
N GLU A 125 13.27 20.74 -21.68
CA GLU A 125 13.06 21.14 -23.06
C GLU A 125 11.71 20.58 -23.55
N PHE A 126 10.98 21.40 -24.31
CA PHE A 126 9.82 20.98 -25.10
C PHE A 126 10.26 20.83 -26.55
#